data_AF-A0A537Z8X0-F1
#
_entry.id   AF-A0A537Z8X0-F1
#
_cell.length_a   1.000
_cell.length_b   1.000
_cell.length_c   1.000
_cell.angle_alpha   90.00
_cell.angle_beta   90.00
_cell.angle_gamma   90.00
#
_symmetry.space_group_name_H-M   'P 1'
#
loop_
_entity.id
_entity.type
_entity.pdbx_description
1 polymer ?
#
loop_
_entity_poly.entity_id
_entity_poly.type
_entity_poly.pdbx_seq_one_letter_code
_entity_poly.pdbx_strand_id
1 'polypeptide(L)'
;MAPGYDLVIVGMGSGGMVAAEFAAGLDLRVAVVERSRVGGDCLWTGCVPSKALLASAKVAHHMRTADEFGIGSVEPVIDRARVWERIRAVREAIAASDDNPDRFQEAGVDIFYGAARLTGPNEVAVTTDDGAVTRLETRYVLLATGSRPIVPPIEGLAEAGFVTSETLFELTDPPASVNVGGGPVGVEMVQGFTRLGIAATLLQKGPQILRKDDPALVDLLVARRHDDEGHRRGRPEGRVRHRERPARELARR
;
A
#
# COMPACT_ATOMS: atom_id res chain seq x y z
N MET A 1 -31.22 17.15 -23.28
CA MET A 1 -29.86 17.64 -23.58
C MET A 1 -28.92 16.46 -23.46
N ALA A 2 -27.90 16.34 -24.31
CA ALA A 2 -26.90 15.29 -24.13
C ALA A 2 -26.17 15.54 -22.79
N PRO A 3 -25.85 14.50 -21.99
CA PRO A 3 -25.14 14.69 -20.73
C PRO A 3 -23.83 15.44 -20.95
N GLY A 4 -23.38 16.19 -19.93
CA GLY A 4 -22.13 16.95 -19.98
C GLY A 4 -20.90 16.09 -20.25
N TYR A 5 -20.90 14.85 -19.75
CA TYR A 5 -19.83 13.87 -19.91
C TYR A 5 -20.35 12.52 -20.41
N ASP A 6 -19.51 11.77 -21.11
CA ASP A 6 -19.79 10.38 -21.46
C ASP A 6 -19.48 9.43 -20.30
N LEU A 7 -18.45 9.74 -19.52
CA LEU A 7 -18.02 8.95 -18.35
C LEU A 7 -17.57 9.87 -17.21
N VAL A 8 -18.13 9.65 -16.01
CA VAL A 8 -17.56 10.16 -14.75
C VAL A 8 -16.91 9.02 -13.98
N ILE A 9 -15.65 9.19 -13.60
CA ILE A 9 -14.89 8.23 -12.80
C ILE A 9 -14.74 8.77 -11.39
N VAL A 10 -15.05 7.97 -10.37
CA VAL A 10 -14.88 8.35 -8.97
C VAL A 10 -13.66 7.63 -8.39
N GLY A 11 -12.60 8.38 -8.13
CA GLY A 11 -11.32 7.90 -7.64
C GLY A 11 -10.26 7.79 -8.75
N MET A 12 -9.07 8.29 -8.48
CA MET A 12 -7.94 8.38 -9.40
C MET A 12 -6.73 7.57 -8.90
N GLY A 13 -7.01 6.40 -8.30
CA GLY A 13 -6.02 5.33 -8.14
C GLY A 13 -5.80 4.56 -9.44
N SER A 14 -5.00 3.49 -9.41
CA SER A 14 -4.59 2.75 -10.62
C SER A 14 -5.75 2.37 -11.56
N GLY A 15 -6.88 1.88 -11.01
CA GLY A 15 -8.05 1.53 -11.82
C GLY A 15 -8.73 2.74 -12.47
N GLY A 16 -8.79 3.87 -11.76
CA GLY A 16 -9.40 5.10 -12.27
C GLY A 16 -8.55 5.79 -13.32
N MET A 17 -7.23 5.88 -13.10
CA MET A 17 -6.28 6.47 -14.05
C MET A 17 -6.26 5.70 -15.38
N VAL A 18 -6.15 4.37 -15.33
CA VAL A 18 -6.15 3.54 -16.55
C VAL A 18 -7.47 3.68 -17.31
N ALA A 19 -8.60 3.72 -16.60
CA ALA A 19 -9.90 3.92 -17.23
C ALA A 19 -10.04 5.32 -17.85
N ALA A 20 -9.52 6.36 -17.20
CA ALA A 20 -9.55 7.73 -17.71
C ALA A 20 -8.72 7.86 -18.99
N GLU A 21 -7.48 7.37 -18.99
CA GLU A 21 -6.60 7.38 -20.16
C GLU A 21 -7.19 6.59 -21.33
N PHE A 22 -7.73 5.40 -21.06
CA PHE A 22 -8.38 4.59 -22.08
C PHE A 22 -9.62 5.28 -22.68
N ALA A 23 -10.49 5.86 -21.84
CA ALA A 23 -11.70 6.53 -22.30
C ALA A 23 -11.39 7.81 -23.07
N ALA A 24 -10.39 8.59 -22.63
CA ALA A 24 -9.92 9.77 -23.34
C ALA A 24 -9.35 9.41 -24.73
N GLY A 25 -8.59 8.31 -24.83
CA GLY A 25 -8.09 7.78 -26.11
C GLY A 25 -9.17 7.29 -27.08
N LEU A 26 -10.43 7.19 -26.64
CA LEU A 26 -11.60 6.92 -27.47
C LEU A 26 -12.40 8.19 -27.80
N ASP A 27 -11.82 9.37 -27.59
CA ASP A 27 -12.44 10.69 -27.79
C ASP A 27 -13.73 10.90 -26.96
N LEU A 28 -13.88 10.20 -25.83
CA LEU A 28 -14.99 10.39 -24.91
C LEU A 28 -14.76 11.61 -24.02
N ARG A 29 -15.84 12.32 -23.67
CA ARG A 29 -15.76 13.38 -22.64
C ARG A 29 -15.70 12.74 -21.26
N VAL A 30 -14.54 12.81 -20.62
CA VAL A 30 -14.28 12.17 -19.33
C VAL A 30 -14.11 13.22 -18.24
N ALA A 31 -14.77 13.00 -17.11
CA ALA A 31 -14.49 13.68 -15.85
C ALA A 31 -14.03 12.67 -14.80
N VAL A 32 -13.04 13.04 -13.99
CA VAL A 32 -12.59 12.27 -12.82
C VAL A 32 -12.82 13.09 -11.57
N VAL A 33 -13.31 12.46 -10.51
CA VAL A 33 -13.45 13.07 -9.19
C VAL A 33 -12.50 12.37 -8.22
N GLU A 34 -11.50 13.09 -7.71
CA GLU A 34 -10.53 12.59 -6.74
C GLU A 34 -10.58 13.42 -5.45
N ARG A 35 -10.65 12.77 -4.30
CA ARG A 35 -10.73 13.49 -3.01
C ARG A 35 -9.36 13.89 -2.47
N SER A 36 -8.34 13.08 -2.73
CA SER A 36 -7.01 13.22 -2.17
C SER A 36 -6.00 13.56 -3.26
N ARG A 37 -5.32 12.55 -3.81
CA ARG A 37 -4.21 12.74 -4.75
C ARG A 37 -4.30 11.69 -5.87
N VAL A 38 -3.97 12.12 -7.08
CA VAL A 38 -3.77 11.24 -8.23
C VAL A 38 -2.72 10.16 -7.90
N GLY A 39 -2.91 8.95 -8.40
CA GLY A 39 -2.08 7.77 -8.07
C GLY A 39 -2.66 6.87 -6.98
N GLY A 40 -3.52 7.42 -6.12
CA GLY A 40 -4.23 6.66 -5.08
C GLY A 40 -3.31 5.92 -4.11
N ASP A 41 -3.79 4.79 -3.58
CA ASP A 41 -3.04 3.99 -2.61
C ASP A 41 -1.75 3.41 -3.22
N CYS A 42 -1.81 2.90 -4.45
CA CYS A 42 -0.67 2.29 -5.14
C CYS A 42 0.58 3.19 -5.12
N LEU A 43 0.42 4.47 -5.47
CA LEU A 43 1.50 5.45 -5.48
C LEU A 43 1.90 5.90 -4.07
N TRP A 44 0.94 6.30 -3.25
CA TRP A 44 1.25 7.05 -2.05
C TRP A 44 1.52 6.17 -0.83
N THR A 45 0.81 5.05 -0.68
CA THR A 45 0.77 4.31 0.60
C THR A 45 0.94 2.80 0.46
N GLY A 46 0.90 2.27 -0.77
CA GLY A 46 0.87 0.85 -1.07
C GLY A 46 2.09 0.37 -1.82
N CYS A 47 1.90 0.05 -3.10
CA CYS A 47 2.86 -0.67 -3.93
C CYS A 47 4.20 0.08 -4.08
N VAL A 48 4.17 1.35 -4.48
CA VAL A 48 5.38 2.13 -4.74
C VAL A 48 6.28 2.22 -3.50
N PRO A 49 5.81 2.71 -2.33
CA PRO A 49 6.68 2.81 -1.17
C PRO A 49 7.13 1.45 -0.64
N SER A 50 6.25 0.44 -0.66
CA SER A 50 6.61 -0.92 -0.22
C SER A 50 7.69 -1.53 -1.12
N LYS A 51 7.63 -1.33 -2.44
CA LYS A 51 8.64 -1.87 -3.36
C LYS A 51 9.94 -1.07 -3.31
N ALA A 52 9.89 0.23 -3.07
CA ALA A 52 11.09 1.03 -2.82
C ALA A 52 11.84 0.58 -1.54
N LEU A 53 11.10 0.28 -0.46
CA LEU A 53 11.64 -0.31 0.76
C LEU A 53 12.26 -1.69 0.49
N LEU A 54 11.51 -2.58 -0.17
CA LEU A 54 11.95 -3.94 -0.50
C LEU A 54 13.17 -3.97 -1.43
N ALA A 55 13.28 -3.02 -2.36
CA ALA A 55 14.44 -2.89 -3.23
C ALA A 55 15.71 -2.56 -2.41
N SER A 56 15.62 -1.59 -1.50
CA SER A 56 16.72 -1.25 -0.59
C SER A 56 17.09 -2.43 0.33
N ALA A 57 16.07 -3.11 0.86
CA ALA A 57 16.23 -4.33 1.66
C ALA A 57 16.88 -5.49 0.89
N LYS A 58 16.57 -5.64 -0.40
CA LYS A 58 17.15 -6.65 -1.28
C LYS A 58 18.64 -6.40 -1.49
N VAL A 59 19.05 -5.14 -1.71
CA VAL A 59 20.47 -4.78 -1.80
C VAL A 59 21.20 -5.14 -0.50
N ALA A 60 20.66 -4.76 0.65
CA ALA A 60 21.25 -5.12 1.95
C ALA A 60 21.36 -6.65 2.16
N HIS A 61 20.39 -7.41 1.67
CA HIS A 61 20.44 -8.88 1.72
C HIS A 61 21.51 -9.44 0.79
N HIS A 62 21.61 -8.97 -0.47
CA HIS A 62 22.66 -9.40 -1.39
C HIS A 62 24.07 -9.09 -0.87
N MET A 63 24.27 -7.97 -0.17
CA MET A 63 25.56 -7.67 0.46
C MET A 63 25.97 -8.74 1.50
N ARG A 64 25.00 -9.23 2.28
CA ARG A 64 25.22 -10.28 3.29
C ARG A 64 25.33 -11.70 2.73
N THR A 65 24.86 -11.91 1.51
CA THR A 65 24.79 -13.22 0.83
C THR A 65 25.58 -13.20 -0.49
N ALA A 66 26.56 -12.30 -0.58
CA ALA A 66 27.33 -12.10 -1.80
C ALA A 66 28.18 -13.33 -2.15
N ASP A 67 28.47 -14.17 -1.15
CA ASP A 67 29.22 -15.42 -1.28
C ASP A 67 28.48 -16.47 -2.12
N GLU A 68 27.15 -16.44 -2.14
CA GLU A 68 26.33 -17.24 -3.06
C GLU A 68 26.62 -16.91 -4.54
N PHE A 69 27.16 -15.71 -4.80
CA PHE A 69 27.55 -15.23 -6.12
C PHE A 69 29.08 -15.25 -6.33
N GLY A 70 29.84 -15.87 -5.42
CA GLY A 70 31.31 -15.92 -5.47
C GLY A 70 32.00 -14.61 -5.10
N ILE A 71 31.31 -13.69 -4.42
CA ILE A 71 31.85 -12.40 -3.95
C ILE A 71 31.92 -12.43 -2.42
N GLY A 72 32.89 -11.76 -1.79
CA GLY A 72 32.97 -11.70 -0.32
C GLY A 72 31.75 -11.03 0.31
N SER A 73 31.06 -11.71 1.23
CA SER A 73 29.94 -11.17 1.99
C SER A 73 30.39 -10.07 2.97
N VAL A 74 29.56 -9.03 3.11
CA VAL A 74 29.82 -7.86 3.96
C VAL A 74 28.55 -7.44 4.71
N GLU A 75 28.71 -7.02 5.96
CA GLU A 75 27.58 -6.42 6.70
C GLU A 75 27.37 -4.97 6.24
N PRO A 76 26.19 -4.62 5.68
CA PRO A 76 25.92 -3.27 5.22
C PRO A 76 25.83 -2.26 6.36
N VAL A 77 26.38 -1.07 6.15
CA VAL A 77 26.08 0.12 6.96
C VAL A 77 24.78 0.74 6.44
N ILE A 78 23.69 0.58 7.19
CA ILE A 78 22.36 1.00 6.77
C ILE A 78 22.00 2.32 7.45
N ASP A 79 21.94 3.39 6.65
CA ASP A 79 21.32 4.66 7.04
C ASP A 79 19.82 4.61 6.76
N ARG A 80 19.03 4.39 7.80
CA ARG A 80 17.58 4.22 7.66
C ARG A 80 16.86 5.51 7.29
N ALA A 81 17.39 6.67 7.69
CA ALA A 81 16.83 7.96 7.32
C ALA A 81 16.95 8.17 5.81
N ARG A 82 18.13 7.88 5.24
CA ARG A 82 18.35 7.93 3.78
C ARG A 82 17.52 6.91 3.00
N VAL A 83 17.25 5.74 3.57
CA VAL A 83 16.29 4.78 2.97
C VAL A 83 14.89 5.38 2.92
N TRP A 84 14.46 6.04 3.99
CA TRP A 84 13.15 6.69 4.07
C TRP A 84 13.02 7.87 3.10
N GLU A 85 14.05 8.70 3.00
CA GLU A 85 14.16 9.77 1.99
C GLU A 85 14.08 9.21 0.57
N ARG A 86 14.79 8.11 0.28
CA ARG A 86 14.72 7.44 -1.02
C ARG A 86 13.30 6.97 -1.34
N ILE A 87 12.56 6.43 -0.36
CA ILE A 87 11.17 5.99 -0.57
C ILE A 87 10.30 7.19 -0.99
N ARG A 88 10.44 8.34 -0.31
CA ARG A 88 9.73 9.57 -0.68
C ARG A 88 10.13 10.05 -2.07
N ALA A 89 11.43 10.11 -2.37
CA ALA A 89 11.93 10.54 -3.67
C ALA A 89 11.39 9.69 -4.82
N VAL A 90 11.26 8.37 -4.64
CA VAL A 90 10.66 7.48 -5.66
C VAL A 90 9.18 7.80 -5.87
N ARG A 91 8.42 8.06 -4.80
CA ARG A 91 7.00 8.46 -4.91
C ARG A 91 6.86 9.77 -5.68
N GLU A 92 7.62 10.79 -5.28
CA GLU A 92 7.58 12.11 -5.93
C GLU A 92 8.01 12.04 -7.39
N ALA A 93 9.00 11.22 -7.73
CA ALA A 93 9.43 11.04 -9.11
C ALA A 93 8.31 10.46 -9.98
N ILE A 94 7.58 9.45 -9.50
CA ILE A 94 6.45 8.86 -10.23
C ILE A 94 5.26 9.83 -10.29
N ALA A 95 4.98 10.54 -9.19
CA ALA A 95 3.94 11.56 -9.13
C ALA A 95 4.19 12.71 -10.14
N ALA A 96 5.45 13.04 -10.37
CA ALA A 96 5.85 14.07 -11.33
C ALA A 96 5.91 13.57 -12.78
N SER A 97 5.89 12.25 -13.02
CA SER A 97 5.97 11.65 -14.35
C SER A 97 4.70 10.91 -14.76
N ASP A 98 4.56 9.63 -14.37
CA ASP A 98 3.54 8.73 -14.91
C ASP A 98 2.17 9.04 -14.32
N ASP A 99 2.13 9.44 -13.04
CA ASP A 99 0.91 9.75 -12.30
C ASP A 99 0.69 11.28 -12.18
N ASN A 100 1.33 12.07 -13.06
CA ASN A 100 1.19 13.52 -13.07
C ASN A 100 -0.23 13.92 -13.55
N PRO A 101 -1.01 14.70 -12.77
CA PRO A 101 -2.33 15.17 -13.17
C PRO A 101 -2.37 15.88 -14.53
N ASP A 102 -1.34 16.69 -14.83
CA ASP A 102 -1.26 17.50 -16.06
C ASP A 102 -1.31 16.59 -17.30
N ARG A 103 -0.69 15.42 -17.26
CA ARG A 103 -0.72 14.43 -18.35
C ARG A 103 -2.13 14.00 -18.69
N PHE A 104 -3.00 13.81 -17.69
CA PHE A 104 -4.39 13.42 -17.91
C PHE A 104 -5.21 14.59 -18.45
N GLN A 105 -4.95 15.80 -17.96
CA GLN A 105 -5.61 17.02 -18.45
C GLN A 105 -5.22 17.33 -19.91
N GLU A 106 -3.95 17.17 -20.27
CA GLU A 106 -3.45 17.26 -21.64
C GLU A 106 -4.07 16.22 -22.57
N ALA A 107 -4.42 15.04 -22.03
CA ALA A 107 -5.18 14.00 -22.74
C ALA A 107 -6.69 14.30 -22.82
N GLY A 108 -7.18 15.42 -22.29
CA GLY A 108 -8.59 15.82 -22.36
C GLY A 108 -9.47 15.32 -21.22
N VAL A 109 -8.88 14.89 -20.10
CA VAL A 109 -9.62 14.48 -18.89
C VAL A 109 -9.80 15.68 -17.96
N ASP A 110 -11.06 16.01 -17.62
CA ASP A 110 -11.34 17.01 -16.60
C ASP A 110 -11.18 16.40 -15.19
N ILE A 111 -10.36 17.01 -14.34
CA ILE A 111 -10.13 16.53 -12.97
C ILE A 111 -10.80 17.48 -11.97
N PHE A 112 -11.69 16.92 -11.15
CA PHE A 112 -12.36 17.61 -10.06
C PHE A 112 -11.83 17.11 -8.72
N TYR A 113 -11.35 18.00 -7.87
CA TYR A 113 -10.91 17.67 -6.52
C TYR A 113 -12.06 17.83 -5.53
N GLY A 114 -12.43 16.74 -4.84
CA GLY A 114 -13.48 16.77 -3.82
C GLY A 114 -14.13 15.43 -3.53
N ALA A 115 -15.10 15.44 -2.60
CA ALA A 115 -15.89 14.28 -2.26
C ALA A 115 -17.01 14.05 -3.28
N ALA A 116 -17.04 12.86 -3.89
CA ALA A 116 -18.09 12.47 -4.82
C ALA A 116 -19.30 11.84 -4.11
N ARG A 117 -20.50 12.15 -4.58
CA ARG A 117 -21.75 11.49 -4.17
C ARG A 117 -22.63 11.25 -5.39
N LEU A 118 -23.11 10.01 -5.56
CA LEU A 118 -24.17 9.72 -6.52
C LEU A 118 -25.48 10.36 -6.04
N THR A 119 -26.03 11.26 -6.84
CA THR A 119 -27.30 11.96 -6.54
C THR A 119 -28.44 11.50 -7.44
N GLY A 120 -28.12 10.73 -8.49
CA GLY A 120 -29.07 10.06 -9.37
C GLY A 120 -28.37 8.99 -10.21
N PRO A 121 -29.09 8.31 -11.12
CA PRO A 121 -28.52 7.27 -12.00
C PRO A 121 -27.48 7.82 -12.99
N ASN A 122 -27.51 9.12 -13.29
CA ASN A 122 -26.70 9.80 -14.29
C ASN A 122 -26.11 11.12 -13.78
N GLU A 123 -26.01 11.28 -12.45
CA GLU A 123 -25.55 12.53 -11.83
C GLU A 123 -24.61 12.22 -10.66
N VAL A 124 -23.46 12.90 -10.66
CA VAL A 124 -22.47 12.88 -9.57
C VAL A 124 -22.31 14.29 -9.03
N ALA A 125 -22.53 14.48 -7.73
CA ALA A 125 -22.18 15.72 -7.05
C ALA A 125 -20.74 15.65 -6.53
N VAL A 126 -19.97 16.71 -6.75
CA VAL A 126 -18.63 16.91 -6.20
C VAL A 126 -18.72 18.01 -5.15
N THR A 127 -18.27 17.73 -3.94
CA THR A 127 -18.16 18.73 -2.87
C THR A 127 -16.69 18.97 -2.56
N THR A 128 -16.21 20.19 -2.79
CA THR A 128 -14.86 20.64 -2.45
C THR A 128 -14.71 20.85 -0.95
N ASP A 129 -13.48 20.99 -0.45
CA ASP A 129 -13.20 21.15 0.99
C ASP A 129 -13.79 22.44 1.60
N ASP A 130 -14.00 23.47 0.78
CA ASP A 130 -14.67 24.73 1.17
C ASP A 130 -16.21 24.61 1.13
N GLY A 131 -16.75 23.45 0.77
CA GLY A 131 -18.18 23.15 0.75
C GLY A 131 -18.90 23.54 -0.54
N ALA A 132 -18.20 24.05 -1.56
CA ALA A 132 -18.81 24.30 -2.86
C ALA A 132 -19.24 22.99 -3.52
N VAL A 133 -20.40 23.00 -4.19
CA VAL A 133 -20.98 21.81 -4.81
C VAL A 133 -21.15 22.01 -6.31
N THR A 134 -20.53 21.13 -7.09
CA THR A 134 -20.70 21.04 -8.55
C THR A 134 -21.41 19.74 -8.90
N ARG A 135 -22.32 19.78 -9.88
CA ARG A 135 -23.03 18.60 -10.35
C ARG A 135 -22.57 18.24 -11.75
N LEU A 136 -22.23 16.98 -11.95
CA LEU A 136 -21.76 16.43 -13.21
C LEU A 136 -22.84 15.48 -13.76
N GLU A 137 -23.42 15.85 -14.90
CA GLU A 137 -24.32 14.97 -15.65
C GLU A 137 -23.50 14.04 -16.55
N THR A 138 -23.81 12.75 -16.53
CA THR A 138 -23.04 11.75 -17.25
C THR A 138 -23.86 10.57 -17.75
N ARG A 139 -23.42 9.95 -18.86
CA ARG A 139 -24.04 8.72 -19.37
C ARG A 139 -23.67 7.50 -18.53
N TYR A 140 -22.43 7.40 -18.06
CA TYR A 140 -21.94 6.28 -17.26
C TYR A 140 -21.12 6.74 -16.07
N VAL A 141 -21.16 5.98 -14.98
CA VAL A 141 -20.31 6.21 -13.81
C VAL A 141 -19.46 4.98 -13.55
N LEU A 142 -18.14 5.17 -13.41
CA LEU A 142 -17.21 4.16 -12.93
C LEU A 142 -16.82 4.46 -11.49
N LEU A 143 -17.08 3.52 -10.58
CA LEU A 143 -16.63 3.61 -9.19
C LEU A 143 -15.27 2.93 -9.03
N ALA A 144 -14.23 3.74 -8.85
CA ALA A 144 -12.84 3.31 -8.65
C ALA A 144 -12.31 3.82 -7.28
N THR A 145 -13.14 3.76 -6.25
CA THR A 145 -12.91 4.38 -4.93
C THR A 145 -11.87 3.67 -4.05
N GLY A 146 -11.29 2.57 -4.52
CA GLY A 146 -10.23 1.84 -3.83
C GLY A 146 -10.70 1.11 -2.57
N SER A 147 -9.81 1.01 -1.59
CA SER A 147 -10.03 0.31 -0.33
C SER A 147 -9.40 1.08 0.84
N ARG A 148 -9.59 0.58 2.07
CA ARG A 148 -8.99 1.15 3.29
C ARG A 148 -8.57 0.03 4.25
N PRO A 149 -7.53 0.24 5.08
CA PRO A 149 -7.07 -0.76 6.02
C PRO A 149 -8.13 -1.03 7.10
N ILE A 150 -8.23 -2.29 7.52
CA ILE A 150 -9.05 -2.69 8.66
C ILE A 150 -8.21 -2.57 9.93
N VAL A 151 -8.69 -1.80 10.89
CA VAL A 151 -8.11 -1.77 12.25
C VAL A 151 -8.82 -2.83 13.10
N PRO A 152 -8.11 -3.88 13.57
CA PRO A 152 -8.74 -4.93 14.35
C PRO A 152 -9.13 -4.41 15.75
N PRO A 153 -10.25 -4.91 16.32
CA PRO A 153 -10.71 -4.51 17.65
C PRO A 153 -9.86 -5.19 18.73
N ILE A 154 -8.64 -4.68 18.93
CA ILE A 154 -7.70 -5.14 19.96
C ILE A 154 -7.75 -4.13 21.10
N GLU A 155 -8.07 -4.60 22.29
CA GLU A 155 -8.04 -3.79 23.52
C GLU A 155 -6.65 -3.15 23.72
N GLY A 156 -6.63 -1.84 23.96
CA GLY A 156 -5.39 -1.07 24.14
C GLY A 156 -4.69 -0.64 22.84
N LEU A 157 -5.16 -1.04 21.65
CA LEU A 157 -4.46 -0.74 20.38
C LEU A 157 -4.50 0.74 20.02
N ALA A 158 -5.63 1.40 20.26
CA ALA A 158 -5.76 2.83 19.98
C ALA A 158 -4.88 3.65 20.93
N GLU A 159 -4.87 3.29 22.20
CA GLU A 159 -4.10 3.93 23.27
C GLU A 159 -2.59 3.74 23.09
N ALA A 160 -2.17 2.57 22.61
CA ALA A 160 -0.77 2.29 22.29
C ALA A 160 -0.26 3.04 21.05
N GLY A 161 -1.17 3.56 20.22
CA GLY A 161 -0.88 4.07 18.90
C GLY A 161 -0.61 2.94 17.90
N PHE A 162 -1.06 3.13 16.66
CA PHE A 162 -0.80 2.19 15.57
C PHE A 162 -0.61 2.94 14.25
N VAL A 163 0.08 2.28 13.34
CA VAL A 163 0.15 2.68 11.93
C VAL A 163 -0.60 1.68 11.07
N THR A 164 -1.08 2.14 9.93
CA THR A 164 -1.70 1.32 8.90
C THR A 164 -0.84 1.37 7.64
N SER A 165 -1.24 0.65 6.59
CA SER A 165 -0.62 0.84 5.27
C SER A 165 -0.70 2.29 4.80
N GLU A 166 -1.76 3.02 5.17
CA GLU A 166 -1.95 4.43 4.80
C GLU A 166 -1.03 5.40 5.53
N THR A 167 -0.56 5.07 6.74
CA THR A 167 0.20 6.02 7.58
C THR A 167 1.65 5.63 7.80
N LEU A 168 2.03 4.36 7.57
CA LEU A 168 3.38 3.87 7.82
C LEU A 168 4.45 4.65 7.05
N PHE A 169 4.23 4.91 5.76
CA PHE A 169 5.19 5.61 4.91
C PHE A 169 5.09 7.14 5.00
N GLU A 170 4.12 7.66 5.76
CA GLU A 170 3.99 9.09 6.08
C GLU A 170 4.78 9.46 7.34
N LEU A 171 5.29 8.48 8.10
CA LEU A 171 6.17 8.75 9.23
C LEU A 171 7.39 9.56 8.80
N THR A 172 7.77 10.57 9.59
CA THR A 172 8.98 11.37 9.38
C THR A 172 10.23 10.51 9.40
N ASP A 173 10.29 9.56 10.33
CA ASP A 173 11.41 8.68 10.56
C ASP A 173 10.97 7.20 10.48
N PRO A 174 11.85 6.30 10.06
CA PRO A 174 11.58 4.87 10.09
C PRO A 174 11.26 4.40 11.52
N PRO A 175 10.30 3.48 11.69
CA PRO A 175 9.95 2.99 13.02
C PRO A 175 11.11 2.20 13.65
N ALA A 176 11.22 2.27 14.97
CA ALA A 176 12.20 1.48 15.72
C ALA A 176 11.89 -0.03 15.64
N SER A 177 10.59 -0.38 15.64
CA SER A 177 10.10 -1.73 15.43
C SER A 177 8.68 -1.73 14.86
N VAL A 178 8.26 -2.85 14.26
CA VAL A 178 6.88 -3.02 13.77
C VAL A 178 6.28 -4.36 14.18
N ASN A 179 4.97 -4.36 14.45
CA ASN A 179 4.17 -5.57 14.64
C ASN A 179 3.09 -5.59 13.55
N VAL A 180 3.08 -6.62 12.70
CA VAL A 180 2.22 -6.65 11.52
C VAL A 180 1.51 -7.99 11.35
N GLY A 181 0.30 -7.96 10.79
CA GLY A 181 -0.51 -9.16 10.55
C GLY A 181 0.07 -10.07 9.46
N GLY A 182 -0.16 -11.38 9.54
CA GLY A 182 0.33 -12.39 8.58
C GLY A 182 -0.34 -12.43 7.20
N GLY A 183 -0.82 -11.30 6.69
CA GLY A 183 -1.25 -11.15 5.30
C GLY A 183 -0.09 -10.77 4.37
N PRO A 184 -0.32 -10.67 3.04
CA PRO A 184 0.73 -10.42 2.05
C PRO A 184 1.52 -9.14 2.34
N VAL A 185 0.84 -8.03 2.63
CA VAL A 185 1.50 -6.76 3.00
C VAL A 185 2.39 -6.93 4.23
N GLY A 186 1.90 -7.60 5.28
CA GLY A 186 2.68 -7.79 6.50
C GLY A 186 3.90 -8.68 6.29
N VAL A 187 3.76 -9.76 5.52
CA VAL A 187 4.87 -10.65 5.12
C VAL A 187 5.96 -9.87 4.40
N GLU A 188 5.60 -9.03 3.42
CA GLU A 188 6.54 -8.17 2.73
C GLU A 188 7.23 -7.18 3.67
N MET A 189 6.45 -6.50 4.52
CA MET A 189 6.97 -5.51 5.46
C MET A 189 7.96 -6.12 6.44
N VAL A 190 7.66 -7.28 7.04
CA VAL A 190 8.61 -7.97 7.93
C VAL A 190 9.92 -8.26 7.21
N GLN A 191 9.87 -8.68 5.94
CA GLN A 191 11.09 -8.99 5.19
C GLN A 191 11.92 -7.72 4.99
N GLY A 192 11.27 -6.66 4.52
CA GLY A 192 11.91 -5.36 4.26
C GLY A 192 12.56 -4.80 5.52
N PHE A 193 11.79 -4.70 6.61
CA PHE A 193 12.26 -4.17 7.88
C PHE A 193 13.39 -4.99 8.48
N THR A 194 13.23 -6.32 8.58
CA THR A 194 14.27 -7.19 9.12
C THR A 194 15.57 -7.07 8.31
N ARG A 195 15.51 -7.04 6.97
CA ARG A 195 16.69 -6.83 6.11
C ARG A 195 17.33 -5.45 6.24
N LEU A 196 16.58 -4.44 6.69
CA LEU A 196 17.10 -3.11 6.99
C LEU A 196 17.49 -2.92 8.47
N GLY A 197 17.48 -4.02 9.25
CA GLY A 197 17.84 -4.04 10.66
C GLY A 197 16.78 -3.48 11.60
N ILE A 198 15.57 -3.20 11.11
CA ILE A 198 14.42 -2.78 11.92
C ILE A 198 13.75 -4.03 12.48
N ALA A 199 13.53 -4.06 13.80
CA ALA A 199 12.90 -5.21 14.44
C ALA A 199 11.45 -5.35 13.95
N ALA A 200 11.07 -6.52 13.44
CA ALA A 200 9.73 -6.74 12.91
C ALA A 200 9.16 -8.06 13.42
N THR A 201 7.94 -8.04 13.93
CA THR A 201 7.25 -9.25 14.42
C THR A 201 6.02 -9.50 13.58
N LEU A 202 5.87 -10.73 13.09
CA LEU A 202 4.68 -11.17 12.38
C LEU A 202 3.71 -11.80 13.36
N LEU A 203 2.50 -11.24 13.42
CA LEU A 203 1.41 -11.72 14.26
C LEU A 203 0.38 -12.43 13.38
N GLN A 204 0.17 -13.72 13.65
CA GLN A 204 -0.80 -14.51 12.91
C GLN A 204 -1.82 -15.16 13.84
N LYS A 205 -3.10 -14.92 13.52
CA LYS A 205 -4.21 -15.67 14.13
C LYS A 205 -4.35 -17.01 13.41
N GLY A 206 -4.29 -18.14 14.09
CA GLY A 206 -4.41 -19.45 13.43
C GLY A 206 -3.08 -19.98 12.85
N PRO A 207 -3.13 -21.10 12.11
CA PRO A 207 -1.95 -21.96 11.95
C PRO A 207 -0.93 -21.45 10.93
N GLN A 208 -1.37 -20.73 9.88
CA GLN A 208 -0.50 -20.40 8.75
C GLN A 208 -0.70 -18.94 8.31
N ILE A 209 0.38 -18.25 7.94
CA ILE A 209 0.33 -16.95 7.25
C ILE A 209 -0.27 -17.11 5.84
N LEU A 210 -0.61 -16.02 5.14
CA LEU A 210 -1.02 -16.09 3.72
C LEU A 210 -2.15 -17.10 3.46
N ARG A 211 -3.16 -17.11 4.34
CA ARG A 211 -4.23 -18.14 4.41
C ARG A 211 -5.02 -18.36 3.11
N LYS A 212 -4.93 -17.43 2.16
CA LYS A 212 -5.65 -17.47 0.87
C LYS A 212 -4.80 -18.07 -0.24
N ASP A 213 -3.51 -18.26 0.01
CA ASP A 213 -2.53 -18.78 -0.92
C ASP A 213 -2.39 -20.29 -0.76
N ASP A 214 -1.77 -20.95 -1.74
CA ASP A 214 -1.55 -22.40 -1.72
C ASP A 214 -0.67 -22.79 -0.51
N PRO A 215 -1.15 -23.68 0.39
CA PRO A 215 -0.42 -24.03 1.61
C PRO A 215 0.99 -24.56 1.36
N ALA A 216 1.22 -25.32 0.28
CA ALA A 216 2.54 -25.87 -0.02
C ALA A 216 3.53 -24.77 -0.43
N LEU A 217 3.06 -23.74 -1.15
CA LEU A 217 3.88 -22.58 -1.49
C LEU A 217 4.17 -21.71 -0.26
N VAL A 218 3.21 -21.60 0.65
CA VAL A 218 3.41 -20.88 1.91
C VAL A 218 4.43 -21.59 2.80
N ASP A 219 4.40 -22.92 2.88
CA ASP A 219 5.38 -23.69 3.65
C ASP A 219 6.80 -23.53 3.08
N LEU A 220 6.94 -23.56 1.75
CA LEU A 220 8.22 -23.27 1.08
C LEU A 220 8.73 -21.86 1.39
N LEU A 221 7.84 -20.85 1.34
CA LEU A 221 8.18 -19.48 1.69
C LEU A 221 8.65 -19.37 3.14
N VAL A 222 7.94 -19.99 4.09
CA VAL A 222 8.29 -19.97 5.51
C VAL A 222 9.66 -20.62 5.73
N ALA A 223 9.90 -21.79 5.14
CA ALA A 223 11.20 -22.46 5.21
C ALA A 223 12.32 -21.56 4.68
N ARG A 224 12.16 -20.99 3.48
CA ARG A 224 13.16 -20.11 2.88
C ARG A 224 13.44 -18.87 3.73
N ARG A 225 12.42 -18.29 4.36
CA ARG A 225 12.60 -17.16 5.27
C ARG A 225 13.36 -17.53 6.52
N HIS A 226 13.13 -18.70 7.09
CA HIS A 226 13.91 -19.17 8.23
C HIS A 226 15.39 -19.36 7.87
N ASP A 227 15.69 -19.85 6.67
CA ASP A 227 17.06 -20.00 6.21
C ASP A 227 17.74 -18.64 5.95
N ASP A 228 17.06 -17.76 5.21
CA ASP A 228 17.57 -16.43 4.80
C ASP A 228 17.67 -15.44 5.97
N GLU A 229 16.74 -15.52 6.94
CA GLU A 229 16.64 -14.58 8.06
C GLU A 229 17.22 -15.15 9.37
N GLY A 230 17.35 -16.48 9.49
CA GLY A 230 17.85 -17.20 10.68
C GLY A 230 19.37 -17.33 10.79
N HIS A 231 20.14 -17.01 9.73
CA HIS A 231 21.61 -16.93 9.78
C HIS A 231 22.17 -15.80 10.67
N ARG A 232 21.31 -15.09 11.41
CA ARG A 232 21.66 -13.93 12.24
C ARG A 232 21.95 -14.32 13.68
N ARG A 233 23.20 -14.68 13.98
CA ARG A 233 23.67 -14.73 15.36
C ARG A 233 23.73 -13.30 15.94
N GLY A 234 22.72 -12.89 16.73
CA GLY A 234 22.83 -11.78 17.68
C GLY A 234 22.06 -10.47 17.46
N ARG A 235 21.02 -10.41 16.61
CA ARG A 235 20.15 -9.21 16.43
C ARG A 235 18.65 -9.59 16.41
N PRO A 236 17.71 -8.67 16.73
CA PRO A 236 16.30 -9.00 16.94
C PRO A 236 15.72 -9.71 15.71
N GLU A 237 15.35 -10.97 15.91
CA GLU A 237 14.81 -11.86 14.90
C GLU A 237 13.41 -11.41 14.47
N GLY A 238 13.11 -11.64 13.20
CA GLY A 238 11.74 -11.64 12.70
C GLY A 238 10.97 -12.78 13.35
N ARG A 239 10.29 -12.55 14.48
CA ARG A 239 9.56 -13.61 15.18
C ARG A 239 8.15 -13.73 14.62
N VAL A 240 7.81 -14.93 14.14
CA VAL A 240 6.40 -15.30 13.96
C VAL A 240 5.89 -15.76 15.33
N ARG A 241 4.93 -15.04 15.91
CA ARG A 241 4.26 -15.46 17.14
C ARG A 241 2.85 -15.94 16.79
N HIS A 242 2.59 -17.22 17.03
CA HIS A 242 1.24 -17.77 17.03
C HIS A 242 0.58 -17.47 18.38
N ARG A 243 -0.62 -16.91 18.37
CA ARG A 243 -1.49 -16.88 19.55
C ARG A 243 -2.56 -17.94 19.37
N GLU A 244 -2.37 -19.10 20.01
CA GLU A 244 -3.45 -20.03 20.24
C GLU A 244 -4.41 -19.42 21.26
N ARG A 245 -5.69 -19.29 20.93
CA ARG A 245 -6.70 -19.17 21.98
C ARG A 245 -6.91 -20.58 22.54
N PRO A 246 -6.87 -20.81 23.87
CA PRO A 246 -7.31 -22.08 24.42
C PRO A 246 -8.73 -22.36 23.92
N ALA A 247 -8.99 -23.57 23.43
CA ALA A 247 -10.28 -24.01 22.91
C ALA A 247 -11.40 -24.08 23.99
N ARG A 248 -11.26 -23.38 25.12
CA ARG A 248 -12.18 -23.42 26.27
C ARG A 248 -12.70 -22.03 26.62
N GLU A 249 -13.31 -21.33 25.67
CA GLU A 249 -14.15 -20.16 26.01
C GLU A 249 -15.18 -19.80 24.94
N LEU A 250 -15.71 -20.81 24.24
CA LEU A 250 -16.89 -20.68 23.35
C LEU A 250 -18.09 -21.49 23.85
N ALA A 251 -18.03 -21.96 25.10
CA ALA A 251 -19.15 -22.57 25.80
C ALA A 251 -19.32 -21.91 27.16
N ARG A 252 -19.77 -20.64 27.15
CA ARG A 252 -20.60 -20.00 28.19
C ARG A 252 -20.81 -18.51 27.86
N ARG A 253 -22.09 -18.18 27.67
CA ARG A 253 -22.73 -16.87 27.52
C ARG A 253 -22.84 -16.33 26.10
#